data_AF-X6LPA9-F1
#
_entry.id   AF-X6LPA9-F1
#
_cell.length_a   1.000
_cell.length_b   1.000
_cell.length_c   1.000
_cell.angle_alpha   90.00
_cell.angle_beta   90.00
_cell.angle_gamma   90.00
#
_symmetry.space_group_name_H-M   'P 1'
#
loop_
_entity.id
_entity.type
_entity.pdbx_description
1 polymer ?
#
loop_
_entity_poly.entity_id
_entity_poly.type
_entity_poly.pdbx_seq_one_letter_code
_entity_poly.pdbx_strand_id
1 'polypeptide(L)'
;VYQALFMCALWKEWDMRQWLSARQFFVMIYTLSKEKSAEQLHAFVLQIIVHNLSVFGNDDGTVLYDNTEKELCSAFDKFMLIPCLNYLALSKWITQQKEFMCLCKMLRNIDFQADESQTIDENALKQVIVLDLRLSNNNTKSPSCVPIGNHLVTLLQCHQQYTEFIVQLLFGNTNEGIENQILTRILQLIWTVSFSLFVCAHIHSLINLSILKVKETKKKVKEIKKKVKRK
;
A
#
# COMPACT_ATOMS: atom_id res chain seq x y z
N VAL A 1 -28.65 7.13 -18.50
CA VAL A 1 -28.37 8.14 -19.56
C VAL A 1 -27.50 9.28 -19.02
N TYR A 2 -27.87 9.94 -17.92
CA TYR A 2 -27.11 11.07 -17.34
C TYR A 2 -25.69 10.75 -16.84
N GLN A 3 -25.40 9.55 -16.31
CA GLN A 3 -24.05 9.18 -15.84
C GLN A 3 -23.09 8.76 -16.97
N ALA A 4 -23.62 8.11 -18.01
CA ALA A 4 -22.87 7.89 -19.23
C ALA A 4 -22.54 9.24 -19.89
N LEU A 5 -23.47 10.20 -19.84
CA LEU A 5 -23.24 11.58 -20.25
C LEU A 5 -22.26 12.30 -19.33
N PHE A 6 -22.22 12.05 -18.02
CA PHE A 6 -21.26 12.66 -17.09
C PHE A 6 -19.84 12.14 -17.33
N MET A 7 -19.65 10.81 -17.44
CA MET A 7 -18.37 10.23 -17.84
C MET A 7 -17.97 10.66 -19.25
N CYS A 8 -18.91 10.71 -20.21
CA CYS A 8 -18.64 11.24 -21.54
C CYS A 8 -18.40 12.76 -21.57
N ALA A 9 -18.90 13.54 -20.61
CA ALA A 9 -18.67 14.99 -20.50
C ALA A 9 -17.33 15.28 -19.85
N LEU A 10 -17.02 14.62 -18.72
CA LEU A 10 -15.68 14.59 -18.13
C LEU A 10 -14.63 14.13 -19.14
N TRP A 11 -14.97 13.16 -19.99
CA TRP A 11 -14.10 12.67 -21.07
C TRP A 11 -14.14 13.48 -22.37
N LYS A 12 -15.14 14.32 -22.60
CA LYS A 12 -15.15 15.30 -23.70
C LYS A 12 -14.29 16.51 -23.38
N GLU A 13 -14.26 16.89 -22.10
CA GLU A 13 -13.37 17.93 -21.56
C GLU A 13 -11.94 17.40 -21.33
N TRP A 14 -11.76 16.08 -21.20
CA TRP A 14 -10.45 15.44 -21.18
C TRP A 14 -9.85 15.39 -22.58
N ASP A 15 -8.73 16.07 -22.81
CA ASP A 15 -7.93 15.81 -24.00
C ASP A 15 -7.44 14.35 -23.92
N MET A 16 -7.92 13.46 -24.79
CA MET A 16 -7.52 12.04 -24.83
C MET A 16 -6.02 11.82 -25.08
N ARG A 17 -5.25 12.91 -25.24
CA ARG A 17 -3.79 12.95 -25.21
C ARG A 17 -3.20 13.01 -23.80
N GLN A 18 -3.98 13.17 -22.74
CA GLN A 18 -3.46 13.29 -21.38
C GLN A 18 -3.70 12.02 -20.58
N TRP A 19 -2.60 11.44 -20.09
CA TRP A 19 -2.61 10.28 -19.21
C TRP A 19 -3.06 10.64 -17.80
N LEU A 20 -3.75 9.71 -17.13
CA LEU A 20 -4.13 9.86 -15.74
C LEU A 20 -2.93 9.66 -14.81
N SER A 21 -2.81 10.50 -13.78
CA SER A 21 -2.03 10.15 -12.59
C SER A 21 -2.64 8.93 -11.89
N ALA A 22 -1.84 8.21 -11.09
CA ALA A 22 -2.33 7.06 -10.32
C ALA A 22 -3.52 7.43 -9.42
N ARG A 23 -3.47 8.62 -8.81
CA ARG A 23 -4.57 9.15 -7.99
C ARG A 23 -5.85 9.40 -8.77
N GLN A 24 -5.76 10.02 -9.95
CA GLN A 24 -6.94 10.25 -10.80
C GLN A 24 -7.51 8.91 -11.30
N PHE A 25 -6.65 7.98 -11.69
CA PHE A 25 -7.04 6.64 -12.09
C PHE A 25 -7.75 5.89 -10.96
N PHE A 26 -7.23 5.98 -9.74
CA PHE A 26 -7.86 5.41 -8.56
C PHE A 26 -9.25 5.98 -8.30
N VAL A 27 -9.41 7.31 -8.31
CA VAL A 27 -10.71 7.96 -8.09
C VAL A 27 -11.73 7.51 -9.13
N MET A 28 -11.32 7.41 -10.40
CA MET A 28 -12.17 6.90 -11.48
C MET A 28 -12.61 5.46 -11.19
N ILE A 29 -11.68 4.55 -10.90
CA ILE A 29 -12.02 3.14 -10.65
C ILE A 29 -12.83 2.97 -9.36
N TYR A 30 -12.49 3.69 -8.30
CA TYR A 30 -13.23 3.71 -7.04
C TYR A 30 -14.69 4.13 -7.28
N THR A 31 -14.92 5.15 -8.09
CA THR A 31 -16.27 5.61 -8.46
C THR A 31 -17.00 4.56 -9.30
N LEU A 32 -16.36 4.01 -10.34
CA LEU A 32 -16.94 2.96 -11.19
C LEU A 32 -17.33 1.71 -10.39
N SER A 33 -16.48 1.30 -9.45
CA SER A 33 -16.70 0.13 -8.61
C SER A 33 -17.94 0.24 -7.70
N LYS A 34 -18.37 1.47 -7.39
CA LYS A 34 -19.61 1.70 -6.61
C LYS A 34 -20.85 1.48 -7.45
N GLU A 35 -20.79 1.76 -8.75
CA GLU A 35 -21.96 1.79 -9.62
C GLU A 35 -22.15 0.51 -10.42
N LYS A 36 -21.05 -0.12 -10.88
CA LYS A 36 -21.10 -1.25 -11.83
C LYS A 36 -20.05 -2.31 -11.53
N SER A 37 -20.36 -3.56 -11.86
CA SER A 37 -19.33 -4.60 -11.92
C SER A 37 -18.43 -4.38 -13.15
N ALA A 38 -17.17 -4.82 -13.08
CA ALA A 38 -16.24 -4.64 -14.20
C ALA A 38 -16.69 -5.37 -15.48
N GLU A 39 -17.44 -6.47 -15.34
CA GLU A 39 -18.03 -7.22 -16.46
C GLU A 39 -19.11 -6.42 -17.21
N GLN A 40 -19.75 -5.46 -16.54
CA GLN A 40 -20.81 -4.61 -17.10
C GLN A 40 -20.29 -3.29 -17.67
N LEU A 41 -18.98 -3.06 -17.62
CA LEU A 41 -18.37 -1.88 -18.22
C LEU A 41 -18.45 -1.97 -19.75
N HIS A 42 -18.80 -0.84 -20.37
CA HIS A 42 -18.88 -0.75 -21.81
C HIS A 42 -17.49 -0.90 -22.44
N ALA A 43 -17.39 -1.54 -23.61
CA ALA A 43 -16.11 -1.80 -24.28
C ALA A 43 -15.24 -0.53 -24.47
N PHE A 44 -15.88 0.60 -24.78
CA PHE A 44 -15.21 1.90 -24.88
C PHE A 44 -14.53 2.34 -23.56
N VAL A 45 -15.19 2.11 -22.42
CA VAL A 45 -14.63 2.40 -21.08
C VAL A 45 -13.40 1.52 -20.82
N LEU A 46 -13.51 0.22 -21.17
CA LEU A 46 -12.41 -0.73 -21.01
C LEU A 46 -11.19 -0.36 -21.89
N GLN A 47 -11.41 0.12 -23.12
CA GLN A 47 -10.33 0.58 -23.99
C GLN A 47 -9.60 1.81 -23.43
N ILE A 48 -10.33 2.78 -22.87
CA ILE A 48 -9.74 3.96 -22.21
C ILE A 48 -8.92 3.55 -20.99
N ILE A 49 -9.44 2.60 -20.21
CA ILE A 49 -8.73 2.06 -19.05
C ILE A 49 -7.42 1.42 -19.51
N VAL A 50 -7.46 0.52 -20.52
CA VAL A 50 -6.27 -0.14 -21.07
C VAL A 50 -5.25 0.86 -21.60
N HIS A 51 -5.71 1.92 -22.28
CA HIS A 51 -4.84 3.01 -22.71
C HIS A 51 -4.07 3.57 -21.50
N ASN A 52 -4.77 4.00 -20.45
CA ASN A 52 -4.11 4.52 -19.24
C ASN A 52 -3.21 3.51 -18.51
N LEU A 53 -3.54 2.22 -18.54
CA LEU A 53 -2.69 1.16 -17.97
C LEU A 53 -1.31 1.10 -18.64
N SER A 54 -1.21 1.39 -19.93
CA SER A 54 0.05 1.34 -20.68
C SER A 54 1.12 2.30 -20.17
N VAL A 55 0.71 3.39 -19.49
CA VAL A 55 1.61 4.41 -18.93
C VAL A 55 2.32 3.90 -17.69
N PHE A 56 1.60 3.14 -16.88
CA PHE A 56 2.10 2.62 -15.63
C PHE A 56 3.00 1.39 -15.83
N GLY A 57 2.91 0.68 -16.97
CA GLY A 57 3.57 -0.60 -17.21
C GLY A 57 4.99 -0.56 -17.80
N ASN A 58 5.59 0.60 -18.07
CA ASN A 58 6.93 0.64 -18.66
C ASN A 58 8.04 0.54 -17.61
N ASP A 59 8.65 -0.64 -17.47
CA ASP A 59 9.86 -0.88 -16.67
C ASP A 59 11.08 -0.07 -17.18
N ASP A 60 11.05 0.40 -18.44
CA ASP A 60 12.13 1.21 -19.05
C ASP A 60 11.78 2.70 -19.20
N GLY A 61 10.68 3.17 -18.62
CA GLY A 61 10.49 4.61 -18.43
C GLY A 61 10.36 5.49 -19.68
N THR A 62 10.27 4.99 -20.92
CA THR A 62 10.02 5.87 -22.09
C THR A 62 8.67 5.63 -22.73
N VAL A 63 7.73 6.53 -22.43
CA VAL A 63 6.63 6.90 -23.34
C VAL A 63 6.95 8.34 -23.70
N LEU A 64 7.30 8.59 -24.97
CA LEU A 64 7.53 9.94 -25.48
C LEU A 64 6.21 10.72 -25.36
N TYR A 65 6.16 11.65 -24.42
CA TYR A 65 5.36 12.85 -24.56
C TYR A 65 6.34 14.00 -24.70
N ASP A 66 6.04 14.90 -25.64
CA ASP A 66 6.80 16.12 -25.87
C ASP A 66 7.28 16.75 -24.55
N ASN A 67 8.59 16.66 -24.29
CA ASN A 67 9.39 17.57 -23.47
C ASN A 67 8.97 17.87 -22.01
N THR A 68 8.29 16.96 -21.30
CA THR A 68 8.12 17.10 -19.82
C THR A 68 8.70 15.90 -19.09
N GLU A 69 9.61 16.17 -18.14
CA GLU A 69 10.22 15.17 -17.25
C GLU A 69 9.13 14.35 -16.56
N LYS A 70 9.24 13.02 -16.66
CA LYS A 70 8.29 12.10 -16.03
C LYS A 70 8.37 12.24 -14.52
N GLU A 71 7.23 12.49 -13.90
CA GLU A 71 7.06 12.21 -12.47
C GLU A 71 7.02 10.68 -12.30
N LEU A 72 8.06 10.13 -11.67
CA LEU A 72 8.14 8.70 -11.38
C LEU A 72 6.96 8.31 -10.47
N CYS A 73 6.24 7.26 -10.85
CA CYS A 73 5.16 6.70 -10.03
C CYS A 73 5.75 6.20 -8.71
N SER A 74 5.38 6.85 -7.59
CA SER A 74 5.86 6.49 -6.25
C SER A 74 5.41 5.07 -5.86
N ALA A 75 6.06 4.48 -4.87
CA ALA A 75 5.66 3.22 -4.27
C ALA A 75 4.21 3.26 -3.77
N PHE A 76 3.78 4.39 -3.21
CA PHE A 76 2.39 4.56 -2.78
C PHE A 76 1.42 4.70 -3.95
N ASP A 77 1.79 5.40 -5.02
CA ASP A 77 0.99 5.45 -6.25
C ASP A 77 0.80 4.05 -6.84
N LYS A 78 1.87 3.25 -6.90
CA LYS A 78 1.79 1.83 -7.30
C LYS A 78 0.88 1.05 -6.37
N PHE A 79 1.00 1.23 -5.06
CA PHE A 79 0.13 0.57 -4.07
C PHE A 79 -1.34 0.89 -4.29
N MET A 80 -1.66 2.16 -4.60
CA MET A 80 -3.01 2.63 -4.91
C MET A 80 -3.63 1.95 -6.14
N LEU A 81 -2.81 1.52 -7.11
CA LEU A 81 -3.27 0.83 -8.31
C LEU A 81 -3.65 -0.63 -8.08
N ILE A 82 -3.23 -1.26 -6.97
CA ILE A 82 -3.54 -2.68 -6.67
C ILE A 82 -5.06 -2.95 -6.65
N PRO A 83 -5.87 -2.26 -5.84
CA PRO A 83 -7.31 -2.53 -5.84
C PRO A 83 -7.97 -2.16 -7.17
N CYS A 84 -7.43 -1.20 -7.91
CA CYS A 84 -7.92 -0.89 -9.25
C CYS A 84 -7.75 -2.08 -10.20
N LEU A 85 -6.56 -2.65 -10.22
CA LEU A 85 -6.23 -3.83 -11.00
C LEU A 85 -7.10 -5.03 -10.59
N ASN A 86 -7.31 -5.23 -9.29
CA ASN A 86 -8.17 -6.30 -8.77
C ASN A 86 -9.64 -6.12 -9.18
N TYR A 87 -10.15 -4.90 -9.22
CA TYR A 87 -11.48 -4.62 -9.78
C TYR A 87 -11.55 -4.95 -11.27
N LEU A 88 -10.56 -4.51 -12.04
CA LEU A 88 -10.52 -4.74 -13.49
C LEU A 88 -10.32 -6.21 -13.84
N ALA A 89 -9.67 -6.99 -12.98
CA ALA A 89 -9.51 -8.43 -13.11
C ALA A 89 -10.85 -9.19 -13.17
N LEU A 90 -11.94 -8.59 -12.69
CA LEU A 90 -13.28 -9.15 -12.81
C LEU A 90 -13.79 -9.14 -14.25
N SER A 91 -13.21 -8.33 -15.14
CA SER A 91 -13.50 -8.36 -16.57
C SER A 91 -12.53 -9.32 -17.29
N LYS A 92 -13.06 -10.44 -17.77
CA LYS A 92 -12.29 -11.41 -18.58
C LYS A 92 -11.59 -10.77 -19.78
N TRP A 93 -12.24 -9.78 -20.41
CA TRP A 93 -11.66 -9.08 -21.55
C TRP A 93 -10.41 -8.29 -21.19
N ILE A 94 -10.38 -7.64 -20.02
CA ILE A 94 -9.20 -6.90 -19.55
C ILE A 94 -8.07 -7.86 -19.20
N THR A 95 -8.36 -8.99 -18.55
CA THR A 95 -7.31 -9.93 -18.12
C THR A 95 -6.51 -10.54 -19.29
N GLN A 96 -7.02 -10.44 -20.51
CA GLN A 96 -6.35 -10.90 -21.73
C GLN A 96 -5.42 -9.84 -22.35
N GLN A 97 -5.47 -8.60 -21.88
CA GLN A 97 -4.65 -7.50 -22.41
C GLN A 97 -3.22 -7.58 -21.89
N LYS A 98 -2.25 -7.26 -22.76
CA LYS A 98 -0.83 -7.32 -22.43
C LYS A 98 -0.45 -6.31 -21.34
N GLU A 99 -1.03 -5.11 -21.42
CA GLU A 99 -0.84 -3.99 -20.50
C GLU A 99 -1.27 -4.39 -19.08
N PHE A 100 -2.38 -5.11 -18.96
CA PHE A 100 -2.87 -5.62 -17.68
C PHE A 100 -1.86 -6.59 -17.04
N MET A 101 -1.36 -7.55 -17.83
CA MET A 101 -0.37 -8.52 -17.34
C MET A 101 0.96 -7.87 -16.96
N CYS A 102 1.37 -6.85 -17.71
CA CYS A 102 2.57 -6.07 -17.43
C CYS A 102 2.42 -5.31 -16.10
N LEU A 103 1.28 -4.64 -15.90
CA LEU A 103 1.00 -3.94 -14.65
C LEU A 103 0.91 -4.91 -13.46
N CYS A 104 0.26 -6.08 -13.60
CA CYS A 104 0.26 -7.10 -12.54
C CYS A 104 1.68 -7.50 -12.12
N LYS A 105 2.65 -7.58 -13.06
CA LYS A 105 4.05 -7.91 -12.73
C LYS A 105 4.74 -6.77 -12.00
N MET A 106 4.60 -5.53 -12.49
CA MET A 106 5.18 -4.36 -11.85
C MET A 106 4.66 -4.20 -10.41
N LEU A 107 3.35 -4.35 -10.21
CA LEU A 107 2.71 -4.20 -8.89
C LEU A 107 3.07 -5.30 -7.89
N ARG A 108 3.61 -6.45 -8.33
CA ARG A 108 4.11 -7.49 -7.41
C ARG A 108 5.44 -7.11 -6.75
N ASN A 109 6.18 -6.16 -7.33
CA ASN A 109 7.54 -5.80 -6.92
C ASN A 109 7.63 -4.35 -6.47
N ILE A 110 6.62 -3.85 -5.74
CA ILE A 110 6.65 -2.50 -5.18
C ILE A 110 7.71 -2.43 -4.08
N ASP A 111 8.67 -1.52 -4.25
CA ASP A 111 9.69 -1.20 -3.27
C ASP A 111 9.31 0.06 -2.49
N PHE A 112 8.85 -0.10 -1.25
CA PHE A 112 8.51 1.00 -0.35
C PHE A 112 9.73 1.64 0.33
N GLN A 113 10.90 0.98 0.32
CA GLN A 113 12.10 1.52 0.95
C GLN A 113 12.68 2.68 0.13
N ALA A 114 12.51 2.66 -1.18
CA ALA A 114 12.93 3.75 -2.07
C ALA A 114 12.23 5.08 -1.78
N ASP A 115 11.03 5.06 -1.16
CA ASP A 115 10.17 6.23 -0.94
C ASP A 115 9.87 6.49 0.55
N GLU A 116 10.72 6.00 1.47
CA GLU A 116 10.47 6.04 2.93
C GLU A 116 10.23 7.46 3.49
N SER A 117 10.73 8.50 2.80
CA SER A 117 10.57 9.91 3.19
C SER A 117 9.25 10.56 2.75
N GLN A 118 8.48 9.93 1.86
CA GLN A 118 7.22 10.50 1.38
C GLN A 118 6.10 10.34 2.41
N THR A 119 5.36 11.42 2.63
CA THR A 119 4.20 11.43 3.51
C THR A 119 3.00 10.87 2.75
N ILE A 120 2.39 9.81 3.28
CA ILE A 120 1.19 9.20 2.71
C ILE A 120 -0.04 9.93 3.28
N ASP A 121 -0.96 10.32 2.40
CA ASP A 121 -2.28 10.81 2.79
C ASP A 121 -3.11 9.67 3.40
N GLU A 122 -3.40 9.77 4.70
CA GLU A 122 -4.17 8.77 5.45
C GLU A 122 -5.55 8.51 4.84
N ASN A 123 -6.19 9.54 4.29
CA ASN A 123 -7.49 9.39 3.66
C ASN A 123 -7.39 8.61 2.34
N ALA A 124 -6.36 8.84 1.53
CA ALA A 124 -6.08 8.04 0.35
C ALA A 124 -5.78 6.58 0.73
N LEU A 125 -4.93 6.35 1.73
CA LEU A 125 -4.60 5.01 2.24
C LEU A 125 -5.86 4.26 2.72
N LYS A 126 -6.73 4.95 3.46
CA LYS A 126 -8.03 4.41 3.88
C LYS A 126 -8.87 3.96 2.70
N GLN A 127 -9.02 4.80 1.68
CA GLN A 127 -9.86 4.49 0.52
C GLN A 127 -9.30 3.29 -0.27
N VAL A 128 -7.98 3.18 -0.40
CA VAL A 128 -7.31 2.05 -1.04
C VAL A 128 -7.64 0.75 -0.31
N ILE A 129 -7.46 0.72 1.01
CA ILE A 129 -7.74 -0.47 1.84
C ILE A 129 -9.23 -0.82 1.79
N VAL A 130 -10.12 0.17 1.95
CA VAL A 130 -11.58 -0.05 1.90
C VAL A 130 -12.02 -0.62 0.54
N LEU A 131 -11.45 -0.11 -0.56
CA LEU A 131 -11.76 -0.64 -1.89
C LEU A 131 -11.31 -2.10 -2.02
N ASP A 132 -10.09 -2.42 -1.59
CA ASP A 132 -9.59 -3.80 -1.66
C ASP A 132 -10.45 -4.76 -0.84
N LEU A 133 -10.76 -4.42 0.41
CA LEU A 133 -11.63 -5.22 1.28
C LEU A 133 -13.01 -5.46 0.64
N ARG A 134 -13.61 -4.43 0.05
CA ARG A 134 -14.89 -4.57 -0.66
C ARG A 134 -14.77 -5.53 -1.84
N LEU A 135 -13.67 -5.51 -2.58
CA LEU A 135 -13.45 -6.40 -3.71
C LEU A 135 -13.22 -7.85 -3.25
N SER A 136 -12.51 -8.07 -2.15
CA SER A 136 -12.30 -9.40 -1.56
C SER A 136 -13.61 -10.03 -1.09
N ASN A 137 -14.46 -9.28 -0.38
CA ASN A 137 -15.70 -9.82 0.18
C ASN A 137 -16.72 -10.21 -0.92
N ASN A 138 -16.72 -9.49 -2.04
CA ASN A 138 -17.66 -9.74 -3.13
C ASN A 138 -17.22 -10.87 -4.08
N ASN A 139 -15.96 -11.32 -4.03
CA ASN A 139 -15.36 -12.17 -5.07
C ASN A 139 -14.78 -13.49 -4.55
N THR A 140 -15.55 -14.24 -3.74
CA THR A 140 -15.20 -15.60 -3.28
C THR A 140 -14.86 -16.61 -4.39
N LYS A 141 -15.05 -16.26 -5.67
CA LYS A 141 -14.84 -17.14 -6.82
C LYS A 141 -13.59 -16.84 -7.65
N SER A 142 -12.86 -15.74 -7.40
CA SER A 142 -11.67 -15.41 -8.20
C SER A 142 -10.57 -14.77 -7.37
N PRO A 143 -9.37 -15.39 -7.30
CA PRO A 143 -8.26 -14.82 -6.57
C PRO A 143 -7.82 -13.50 -7.21
N SER A 144 -7.45 -12.53 -6.38
CA SER A 144 -6.92 -11.23 -6.80
C SER A 144 -5.65 -11.39 -7.66
N CYS A 145 -5.45 -10.56 -8.70
CA CYS A 145 -4.24 -10.63 -9.55
C CYS A 145 -2.97 -10.33 -8.72
N VAL A 146 -3.11 -9.38 -7.79
CA VAL A 146 -2.07 -8.95 -6.86
C VAL A 146 -2.70 -8.87 -5.46
N PRO A 147 -2.30 -9.75 -4.52
CA PRO A 147 -2.83 -9.71 -3.16
C PRO A 147 -2.27 -8.49 -2.42
N ILE A 148 -3.15 -7.57 -1.97
CA ILE A 148 -2.71 -6.34 -1.31
C ILE A 148 -1.99 -6.59 0.01
N GLY A 149 -2.33 -7.69 0.70
CA GLY A 149 -1.90 -7.94 2.08
C GLY A 149 -0.38 -7.95 2.25
N ASN A 150 0.37 -8.54 1.31
CA ASN A 150 1.83 -8.55 1.37
C ASN A 150 2.41 -7.13 1.20
N HIS A 151 1.82 -6.31 0.33
CA HIS A 151 2.25 -4.93 0.13
C HIS A 151 1.90 -4.05 1.33
N LEU A 152 0.73 -4.25 1.94
CA LEU A 152 0.32 -3.57 3.17
C LEU A 152 1.30 -3.85 4.31
N VAL A 153 1.79 -5.08 4.40
CA VAL A 153 2.79 -5.49 5.38
C VAL A 153 4.11 -4.76 5.17
N THR A 154 4.63 -4.76 3.95
CA THR A 154 5.87 -4.05 3.63
C THR A 154 5.72 -2.55 3.86
N LEU A 155 4.57 -1.97 3.51
CA LEU A 155 4.25 -0.56 3.77
C LEU A 155 4.30 -0.27 5.28
N LEU A 156 3.71 -1.11 6.12
CA LEU A 156 3.72 -0.94 7.58
C LEU A 156 5.11 -1.11 8.20
N GLN A 157 5.97 -1.93 7.60
CA GLN A 157 7.37 -2.07 8.04
C GLN A 157 8.17 -0.79 7.81
N CYS A 158 7.94 -0.12 6.67
CA CYS A 158 8.63 1.13 6.30
C CYS A 158 7.98 2.36 6.95
N HIS A 159 6.67 2.35 7.16
CA HIS A 159 5.91 3.48 7.68
C HIS A 159 5.10 3.10 8.93
N GLN A 160 5.83 2.79 10.00
CA GLN A 160 5.26 2.27 11.26
C GLN A 160 4.20 3.19 11.86
N GLN A 161 4.24 4.50 11.61
CA GLN A 161 3.25 5.47 12.08
C GLN A 161 1.81 5.15 11.66
N TYR A 162 1.61 4.46 10.53
CA TYR A 162 0.26 4.10 10.07
C TYR A 162 -0.27 2.79 10.65
N THR A 163 0.52 2.09 11.49
CA THR A 163 0.14 0.77 12.04
C THR A 163 -1.16 0.86 12.81
N GLU A 164 -1.24 1.74 13.81
CA GLU A 164 -2.43 1.87 14.65
C GLU A 164 -3.67 2.24 13.81
N PHE A 165 -3.52 3.20 12.89
CA PHE A 165 -4.57 3.61 11.98
C PHE A 165 -5.11 2.43 11.14
N ILE A 166 -4.22 1.65 10.52
CA ILE A 166 -4.60 0.50 9.70
C ILE A 166 -5.24 -0.59 10.54
N VAL A 167 -4.72 -0.87 11.74
CA VAL A 167 -5.31 -1.84 12.68
C VAL A 167 -6.76 -1.44 12.99
N GLN A 168 -6.97 -0.20 13.43
CA GLN A 168 -8.30 0.31 13.75
C GLN A 168 -9.23 0.26 12.53
N LEU A 169 -8.73 0.59 11.34
CA LEU A 169 -9.51 0.52 10.11
C LEU A 169 -9.97 -0.91 9.81
N LEU A 170 -9.08 -1.91 9.95
CA LEU A 170 -9.42 -3.31 9.70
C LEU A 170 -10.45 -3.82 10.71
N PHE A 171 -10.26 -3.55 12.01
CA PHE A 171 -11.23 -3.91 13.05
C PHE A 171 -12.57 -3.16 12.94
N GLY A 172 -12.56 -1.91 12.49
CA GLY A 172 -13.79 -1.15 12.26
C GLY A 172 -14.64 -1.74 11.12
N ASN A 173 -14.01 -2.43 10.16
CA ASN A 173 -14.66 -3.03 9.01
C ASN A 173 -14.93 -4.55 9.17
N THR A 174 -14.60 -5.17 10.31
CA THR A 174 -14.85 -6.62 10.53
C THR A 174 -16.33 -7.01 10.65
N ASN A 175 -17.25 -6.04 10.77
CA ASN A 175 -18.70 -6.32 10.79
C ASN A 175 -19.24 -6.78 9.41
N GLU A 176 -18.47 -6.67 8.33
CA GLU A 176 -18.90 -7.03 6.96
C GLU A 176 -18.14 -8.23 6.35
N GLY A 177 -17.56 -9.11 7.17
CA GLY A 177 -17.05 -10.40 6.68
C GLY A 177 -15.71 -10.34 5.95
N ILE A 178 -14.72 -9.62 6.52
CA ILE A 178 -13.32 -9.74 6.10
C ILE A 178 -12.89 -11.20 6.28
N GLU A 179 -12.29 -11.81 5.24
CA GLU A 179 -11.69 -13.13 5.35
C GLU A 179 -10.73 -13.18 6.54
N ASN A 180 -11.08 -14.01 7.54
CA ASN A 180 -10.30 -14.22 8.78
C ASN A 180 -8.80 -14.43 8.53
N GLN A 181 -8.39 -14.90 7.34
CA GLN A 181 -7.00 -15.14 6.98
C GLN A 181 -6.18 -13.86 6.77
N ILE A 182 -6.74 -12.80 6.18
CA ILE A 182 -6.04 -11.52 5.98
C ILE A 182 -5.87 -10.82 7.33
N LEU A 183 -6.94 -10.78 8.12
CA LEU A 183 -6.89 -10.27 9.49
C LEU A 183 -5.89 -11.06 10.34
N THR A 184 -5.87 -12.39 10.24
CA THR A 184 -4.90 -13.24 10.95
C THR A 184 -3.47 -12.94 10.52
N ARG A 185 -3.18 -12.77 9.23
CA ARG A 185 -1.83 -12.42 8.75
C ARG A 185 -1.40 -11.03 9.21
N ILE A 186 -2.30 -10.05 9.13
CA ILE A 186 -2.02 -8.68 9.60
C ILE A 186 -1.82 -8.69 11.12
N LEU A 187 -2.62 -9.44 11.89
CA LEU A 187 -2.42 -9.63 13.33
C LEU A 187 -1.14 -10.37 13.67
N GLN A 188 -0.73 -11.39 12.91
CA GLN A 188 0.57 -12.05 13.05
C GLN A 188 1.73 -11.09 12.75
N LEU A 189 1.52 -10.13 11.84
CA LEU A 189 2.50 -9.12 11.49
C LEU A 189 2.57 -7.98 12.51
N ILE A 190 1.44 -7.50 13.00
CA ILE A 190 1.36 -6.63 14.18
C ILE A 190 2.02 -7.34 15.36
N TRP A 191 1.78 -8.65 15.55
CA TRP A 191 2.39 -9.43 16.62
C TRP A 191 3.90 -9.54 16.44
N THR A 192 4.42 -9.84 15.25
CA THR A 192 5.86 -9.96 15.01
C THR A 192 6.59 -8.62 15.05
N VAL A 193 5.98 -7.54 14.56
CA VAL A 193 6.52 -6.17 14.64
C VAL A 193 6.44 -5.63 16.07
N SER A 194 5.33 -5.85 16.77
CA SER A 194 5.19 -5.46 18.19
C SER A 194 6.12 -6.28 19.08
N PHE A 195 6.29 -7.58 18.80
CA PHE A 195 7.20 -8.45 19.53
C PHE A 195 8.66 -8.09 19.24
N SER A 196 9.03 -7.73 18.01
CA SER A 196 10.38 -7.27 17.70
C SER A 196 10.68 -5.91 18.35
N LEU A 197 9.73 -4.98 18.34
CA LEU A 197 9.84 -3.70 19.07
C LEU A 197 9.93 -3.90 20.59
N PHE A 198 9.13 -4.81 21.15
CA PHE A 198 9.17 -5.16 22.57
C PHE A 198 10.49 -5.82 22.96
N VAL A 199 10.99 -6.77 22.15
CA VAL A 199 12.29 -7.42 22.37
C VAL A 199 13.43 -6.41 22.24
N CYS A 200 13.40 -5.51 21.24
CA CYS A 200 14.38 -4.44 21.11
C CYS A 200 14.36 -3.48 22.30
N ALA A 201 13.18 -3.06 22.76
CA ALA A 201 13.03 -2.22 23.94
C ALA A 201 13.52 -2.93 25.22
N HIS A 202 13.24 -4.23 25.36
CA HIS A 202 13.66 -5.01 26.51
C HIS A 202 15.17 -5.27 26.52
N ILE A 203 15.76 -5.59 25.37
CA ILE A 203 17.22 -5.69 25.21
C ILE A 203 17.89 -4.35 25.51
N HIS A 204 17.35 -3.24 25.00
CA HIS A 204 17.88 -1.90 25.27
C HIS A 204 17.81 -1.56 26.77
N SER A 205 16.71 -1.91 27.45
CA SER A 205 16.57 -1.78 28.90
C SER A 205 17.59 -2.64 29.67
N LEU A 206 17.80 -3.89 29.27
CA LEU A 206 18.78 -4.79 29.89
C LEU A 206 20.23 -4.30 29.72
N ILE A 207 20.56 -3.75 28.54
CA ILE A 207 21.85 -3.12 28.27
C ILE A 207 22.05 -1.91 29.20
N ASN A 208 21.05 -1.03 29.29
CA ASN A 208 21.12 0.15 30.16
C ASN A 208 21.27 -0.22 31.65
N LEU A 209 20.55 -1.25 32.13
CA LEU A 209 20.67 -1.74 33.50
C LEU A 209 22.08 -2.31 33.78
N SER A 210 22.66 -3.01 32.80
CA SER A 210 24.00 -3.58 32.88
C SER A 210 25.09 -2.49 32.92
N ILE A 211 24.95 -1.45 32.11
CA ILE A 211 25.82 -0.27 32.12
C ILE A 211 25.77 0.43 33.49
N LEU A 212 24.58 0.56 34.08
CA LEU A 212 24.40 1.19 35.40
C LEU A 212 25.10 0.39 36.51
N LYS A 213 24.94 -0.94 36.51
CA LYS A 213 25.64 -1.83 37.45
C LYS A 213 27.16 -1.70 37.30
N VAL A 214 27.69 -1.69 36.08
CA VAL A 214 29.14 -1.52 35.84
C VAL A 214 29.63 -0.17 36.39
N LYS A 215 28.86 0.91 36.22
CA LYS A 215 29.21 2.23 36.78
C LYS A 215 29.25 2.21 38.31
N GLU A 216 28.28 1.57 38.97
CA GLU A 216 28.28 1.42 40.43
C GLU A 216 29.47 0.61 40.93
N THR A 217 29.78 -0.52 40.28
CA THR A 217 30.92 -1.36 40.66
C THR A 217 32.23 -0.59 40.51
N LYS A 218 32.40 0.16 39.41
CA LYS A 218 33.56 1.05 39.22
C LYS A 218 33.66 2.12 40.32
N LYS A 219 32.53 2.69 40.75
CA LYS A 219 32.50 3.68 41.84
C LYS A 219 32.95 3.05 43.17
N LYS A 220 32.41 1.88 43.53
CA LYS A 220 32.81 1.14 44.75
C LYS A 220 34.29 0.76 44.74
N VAL A 221 34.81 0.27 43.61
CA VAL A 221 36.25 -0.03 43.46
C VAL A 221 37.11 1.22 43.65
N LYS A 222 36.67 2.37 43.13
CA LYS A 222 37.39 3.65 43.30
C LYS A 222 37.41 4.11 44.77
N GLU A 223 36.32 3.91 45.50
CA GLU A 223 36.26 4.20 46.95
C GLU A 223 37.13 3.26 47.78
N ILE A 224 37.15 1.96 47.47
CA ILE A 224 38.03 0.99 48.12
C ILE A 224 39.50 1.36 47.88
N LYS A 225 39.88 1.66 46.63
CA LYS A 225 41.25 2.11 46.30
C LYS A 225 41.63 3.39 47.05
N LYS A 226 40.70 4.33 47.24
CA LYS A 226 40.93 5.54 48.06
C LYS A 226 41.13 5.22 49.54
N LYS A 227 40.39 4.26 50.10
CA LYS A 227 40.53 3.83 51.50
C LYS A 227 41.84 3.08 51.74
N VAL A 228 42.27 2.22 50.81
CA VAL A 228 43.55 1.50 50.89
C VAL A 228 44.74 2.45 50.83
N LYS A 229 44.70 3.50 49.98
CA LYS A 229 45.76 4.51 49.90
C LYS A 229 45.89 5.44 51.13
N ARG A 230 44.92 5.42 52.04
CA ARG A 230 44.90 6.26 53.26
C ARG A 230 45.31 5.49 54.52
N LYS A 231 45.51 4.18 54.42
CA LYS A 231 46.16 3.35 55.43
C LYS A 231 47.63 3.18 55.05
#